data_AF-A0A060HDN5-F1
#
_entry.id   AF-A0A060HDN5-F1
#
_cell.length_a   1.000
_cell.length_b   1.000
_cell.length_c   1.000
_cell.angle_alpha   90.00
_cell.angle_beta   90.00
_cell.angle_gamma   90.00
#
_symmetry.space_group_name_H-M   'P 1'
#
loop_
_entity.id
_entity.type
_entity.pdbx_description
1 polymer ?
#
loop_
_entity_poly.entity_id
_entity_poly.type
_entity_poly.pdbx_seq_one_letter_code
_entity_poly.pdbx_strand_id
1 'polypeptide(L)' 'MSKSKQQALLQEITGILKKDPGRMYSREEILNLLSEMKSDAEIDRLLAELEVASSMKESRSDVYATCRGGTVYYKWNR' A
#
# COMPACT_ATOMS: atom_id res chain seq x y z
N MET A 1 14.08 8.21 -6.39
CA MET A 1 14.13 7.57 -5.05
C MET A 1 15.18 6.46 -5.08
N SER A 2 16.05 6.37 -4.08
CA SER A 2 17.02 5.27 -3.97
C SER A 2 16.32 3.98 -3.55
N LYS A 3 16.76 2.81 -4.03
CA LYS A 3 16.13 1.49 -3.71
C LYS A 3 15.87 1.29 -2.21
N SER A 4 16.79 1.73 -1.35
CA SER A 4 16.66 1.62 0.11
C SER A 4 15.50 2.43 0.70
N LYS A 5 15.18 3.61 0.12
CA LYS A 5 14.06 4.45 0.59
C LYS A 5 12.71 3.84 0.20
N GLN A 6 12.63 3.23 -0.98
CA GLN A 6 11.44 2.51 -1.44
C GLN A 6 11.15 1.30 -0.55
N GLN A 7 12.20 0.53 -0.22
CA GLN A 7 12.06 -0.64 0.65
C GLN A 7 11.62 -0.26 2.07
N ALA A 8 12.16 0.83 2.64
CA ALA A 8 11.71 1.34 3.93
C ALA A 8 10.24 1.79 3.88
N LEU A 9 9.82 2.48 2.82
CA LEU A 9 8.42 2.87 2.65
C LEU A 9 7.48 1.67 2.52
N LEU A 10 7.89 0.63 1.79
CA LEU A 10 7.14 -0.62 1.69
C LEU A 10 7.00 -1.30 3.05
N GLN A 11 8.05 -1.29 3.87
CA GLN A 11 8.00 -1.82 5.25
C GLN A 11 7.02 -1.04 6.13
N GLU A 12 6.97 0.29 6.02
CA GLU A 12 6.00 1.12 6.75
C GLU A 12 4.55 0.80 6.33
N ILE A 13 4.27 0.81 5.03
CA ILE A 13 2.93 0.52 4.50
C ILE A 13 2.49 -0.89 4.92
N THR A 14 3.33 -1.89 4.69
CA THR A 14 3.00 -3.27 5.10
C THR A 14 2.90 -3.40 6.62
N GLY A 15 3.67 -2.63 7.39
CA GLY A 15 3.55 -2.54 8.85
C GLY A 15 2.18 -2.02 9.30
N ILE A 16 1.66 -0.97 8.64
CA ILE A 16 0.29 -0.47 8.87
C ILE A 16 -0.73 -1.57 8.58
N LEU A 17 -0.64 -2.21 7.42
CA LEU A 17 -1.60 -3.24 7.00
C LEU A 17 -1.55 -4.50 7.88
N LYS A 18 -0.37 -4.85 8.42
CA LYS A 18 -0.18 -6.00 9.32
C LYS A 18 -0.73 -5.79 10.72
N LYS A 19 -0.84 -4.53 11.19
CA LYS A 19 -1.38 -4.23 12.54
C LYS A 19 -2.83 -4.69 12.67
N ASP A 20 -3.60 -4.59 11.59
CA ASP A 20 -4.98 -5.10 11.53
C ASP A 20 -5.23 -5.76 10.17
N PRO A 21 -4.93 -7.07 10.03
CA PRO A 21 -5.13 -7.80 8.79
C PRO A 21 -6.61 -7.97 8.40
N GLY A 22 -7.56 -7.60 9.26
CA GLY A 22 -8.99 -7.61 8.95
C GLY A 22 -9.43 -6.32 8.25
N ARG A 23 -8.77 -5.21 8.58
CA ARG A 23 -9.09 -3.87 8.08
C ARG A 23 -8.53 -3.63 6.68
N MET A 24 -9.28 -2.85 5.92
CA MET A 24 -8.87 -2.31 4.63
C MET A 24 -8.64 -0.82 4.81
N TYR A 25 -7.61 -0.29 4.15
CA TYR A 25 -7.26 1.12 4.19
C TYR A 25 -7.40 1.69 2.80
N SER A 26 -8.09 2.83 2.66
CA SER A 26 -8.11 3.57 1.41
C SER A 26 -6.74 4.18 1.12
N ARG A 27 -6.51 4.54 -0.14
CA ARG A 27 -5.34 5.35 -0.54
C ARG A 27 -5.19 6.60 0.34
N GLU A 28 -6.27 7.34 0.55
CA GLU A 28 -6.28 8.57 1.34
C GLU A 28 -5.96 8.32 2.82
N GLU A 29 -6.45 7.21 3.40
CA GLU A 29 -6.09 6.83 4.77
C GLU A 29 -4.58 6.56 4.90
N ILE A 30 -3.99 5.84 3.95
CA ILE A 30 -2.54 5.55 3.98
C ILE A 30 -1.72 6.83 3.81
N LEU A 31 -2.13 7.73 2.90
CA LEU A 31 -1.50 9.04 2.74
C LEU A 31 -1.55 9.84 4.03
N ASN A 32 -2.74 9.95 4.65
CA ASN A 32 -2.90 10.67 5.90
C ASN A 32 -2.03 10.10 7.02
N LEU A 33 -1.96 8.77 7.15
CA LEU A 33 -1.13 8.08 8.16
C LEU A 33 0.38 8.29 7.96
N LEU A 34 0.83 8.57 6.75
CA LEU A 34 2.24 8.72 6.40
C LEU A 34 2.65 10.17 6.07
N SER A 35 1.70 11.11 6.10
CA SER A 35 1.85 12.51 5.67
C SER A 35 2.96 13.27 6.39
N GLU A 36 3.20 12.97 7.68
CA GLU A 36 4.26 13.62 8.47
C GLU A 36 5.67 13.10 8.15
N MET A 37 5.78 11.93 7.50
CA MET A 37 7.05 11.23 7.33
C MET A 37 7.54 11.21 5.88
N LYS A 38 6.66 11.31 4.89
CA LYS A 38 6.96 11.04 3.48
C LYS A 38 6.14 11.92 2.54
N SER A 39 6.63 12.12 1.33
CA SER A 39 5.88 12.85 0.31
C SER A 39 4.74 12.00 -0.25
N ASP A 40 3.57 12.62 -0.44
CA ASP A 40 2.39 11.99 -1.04
C ASP A 40 2.72 11.31 -2.36
N ALA A 41 3.56 11.93 -3.19
CA ALA A 41 3.96 11.40 -4.49
C ALA A 41 4.74 10.07 -4.40
N GLU A 42 5.58 9.89 -3.37
CA GLU A 42 6.32 8.64 -3.16
C GLU A 42 5.41 7.53 -2.66
N ILE A 43 4.47 7.86 -1.76
CA ILE A 43 3.46 6.94 -1.24
C ILE A 43 2.55 6.48 -2.38
N ASP A 44 2.02 7.43 -3.16
CA ASP A 44 1.12 7.18 -4.27
C ASP A 44 1.71 6.28 -5.34
N ARG A 45 2.96 6.54 -5.71
CA ARG A 45 3.66 5.71 -6.69
C ARG A 45 3.74 4.26 -6.21
N LEU A 46 4.10 4.04 -4.94
CA LEU A 46 4.24 2.70 -4.41
C LEU A 46 2.88 2.00 -4.27
N LEU A 47 1.83 2.71 -3.88
CA LEU A 47 0.47 2.18 -3.82
C LEU A 47 -0.03 1.77 -5.21
N ALA A 48 0.27 2.53 -6.25
CA ALA A 48 -0.03 2.16 -7.64
C ALA A 48 0.74 0.90 -8.08
N GLU A 49 2.02 0.78 -7.71
CA GLU A 49 2.82 -0.43 -7.98
C GLU A 49 2.22 -1.67 -7.27
N LEU A 50 1.75 -1.52 -6.03
CA LEU A 50 1.09 -2.60 -5.27
C LEU A 50 -0.27 -3.00 -5.86
N GLU A 51 -1.05 -2.04 -6.36
CA GLU A 51 -2.32 -2.31 -7.03
C GLU A 51 -2.13 -3.16 -8.30
N VAL A 52 -1.14 -2.81 -9.13
CA VAL A 52 -0.78 -3.59 -10.31
C VAL A 52 -0.30 -4.97 -9.91
N ALA A 53 0.60 -5.06 -8.92
CA ALA A 53 1.13 -6.32 -8.43
C ALA A 53 0.03 -7.25 -7.89
N SER A 54 -0.95 -6.72 -7.16
CA SER A 54 -2.09 -7.48 -6.64
C SER A 54 -3.02 -8.02 -7.75
N SER A 55 -3.02 -7.40 -8.93
CA SER A 55 -3.87 -7.80 -10.06
C SER A 55 -3.23 -8.87 -10.94
N MET A 56 -1.92 -9.10 -10.81
CA MET A 56 -1.21 -10.11 -11.58
C MET A 56 -1.35 -11.49 -10.91
N LYS A 57 -1.97 -12.45 -11.62
CA LYS A 57 -2.25 -13.81 -11.12
C LYS A 57 -1.02 -14.61 -10.66
N GLU A 58 0.18 -14.26 -11.11
CA GLU A 58 1.45 -14.89 -10.72
C GLU A 58 2.09 -14.27 -9.46
N SER A 59 1.63 -13.09 -9.05
CA SER A 59 2.18 -12.41 -7.88
C SER A 59 1.44 -12.88 -6.62
N ARG A 60 2.13 -13.65 -5.77
CA ARG A 60 1.78 -13.79 -4.35
C ARG A 60 2.08 -12.47 -3.65
N SER A 61 1.38 -11.40 -4.06
CA SER A 61 1.49 -10.12 -3.41
C SER A 61 0.98 -10.26 -1.98
N ASP A 62 1.86 -9.94 -1.04
CA ASP A 62 1.57 -9.83 0.38
C ASP A 62 0.51 -8.74 0.68
N VAL A 63 0.25 -7.86 -0.29
CA VAL A 63 -0.79 -6.83 -0.23
C VAL A 63 -1.86 -7.14 -1.25
N TYR A 64 -3.09 -7.25 -0.77
CA TYR A 64 -4.29 -7.33 -1.59
C TYR A 64 -4.83 -5.93 -1.85
N ALA A 65 -5.06 -5.60 -3.12
CA ALA A 65 -5.70 -4.37 -3.54
C ALA A 65 -7.06 -4.68 -4.20
N THR A 66 -8.07 -3.84 -3.93
CA THR A 66 -9.39 -3.96 -4.55
C THR A 66 -10.04 -2.60 -4.72
N CYS A 67 -10.75 -2.40 -5.83
CA CYS A 67 -11.54 -1.20 -6.10
C CYS A 67 -12.99 -1.43 -5.67
N ARG A 68 -13.54 -0.54 -4.82
CA ARG A 68 -14.95 -0.53 -4.40
C ARG A 68 -15.49 0.89 -4.48
N GLY A 69 -16.58 1.09 -5.24
CA GLY A 69 -17.22 2.40 -5.35
C GLY A 69 -16.33 3.50 -5.94
N GLY A 70 -15.32 3.15 -6.75
CA GLY A 70 -14.36 4.11 -7.31
C GLY A 70 -13.15 4.40 -6.41
N THR A 71 -13.08 3.80 -5.22
CA THR A 71 -11.95 3.94 -4.29
C THR A 71 -11.15 2.64 -4.23
N VAL A 72 -9.81 2.75 -4.30
CA VAL A 72 -8.91 1.62 -4.13
C VAL A 72 -8.59 1.43 -2.65
N TYR A 73 -8.70 0.19 -2.20
CA TYR A 73 -8.45 -0.25 -0.84
C TYR A 73 -7.33 -1.28 -0.81
N TYR A 74 -6.49 -1.18 0.21
CA TYR A 74 -5.34 -2.05 0.44
C TYR A 74 -5.51 -2.82 1.75
N LYS A 75 -5.10 -4.09 1.74
CA LYS A 75 -5.21 -5.01 2.88
C LYS A 75 -4.02 -5.96 2.90
N TRP A 76 -3.61 -6.40 4.08
CA TRP A 76 -2.64 -7.50 4.21
C TRP A 76 -3.25 -8.82 3.69
N ASN A 77 -2.58 -9.43 2.72
CA ASN A 77 -2.92 -10.74 2.17
C ASN A 77 -2.14 -11.79 2.98
N ARG A 78 -2.86 -12.76 3.54
CA ARG A 78 -2.33 -13.69 4.55
C ARG A 78 -1.45 -14.76 3.93
#